data_AF-A0A2N1KHM1-F1
#
_entry.id   AF-A0A2N1KHM1-F1
#
_cell.length_a   1.000
_cell.length_b   1.000
_cell.length_c   1.000
_cell.angle_alpha   90.00
_cell.angle_beta   90.00
_cell.angle_gamma   90.00
#
_symmetry.space_group_name_H-M   'P 1'
#
loop_
_entity.id
_entity.type
_entity.pdbx_description
1 polymer ?
#
loop_
_entity_poly.entity_id
_entity_poly.type
_entity_poly.pdbx_seq_one_letter_code
_entity_poly.pdbx_strand_id
1 'polypeptide(L)'
;ILKDNYCKSRSSEEFIEWIPYDEFKDIIHIADDKNSAIWLNGYICDWNSNNLNWNRKIKNFKVMLINSEDLDHIYKILKAGKYVYQIYGISKDPTSHIYILVFDDEGYNQNLFVSWTIFN
;
A
#
# COMPACT_ATOMS: atom_id res chain seq x y z
N ILE A 1 -11.76 9.10 10.25
CA ILE A 1 -12.46 8.65 9.02
C ILE A 1 -12.18 7.17 8.69
N LEU A 2 -11.00 6.60 8.93
CA LEU A 2 -10.77 5.15 8.66
C LEU A 2 -10.97 4.20 9.86
N LYS A 3 -11.02 4.70 11.11
CA LYS A 3 -11.19 3.88 12.33
C LYS A 3 -12.47 3.04 12.38
N ASP A 4 -13.55 3.52 11.77
CA ASP A 4 -14.85 2.87 11.89
C ASP A 4 -15.16 1.91 10.72
N ASN A 5 -14.32 1.88 9.67
CA ASN A 5 -14.44 0.91 8.57
C ASN A 5 -13.67 -0.39 8.82
N TYR A 6 -12.85 -0.45 9.87
CA TYR A 6 -12.05 -1.64 10.21
C TYR A 6 -12.90 -2.86 10.57
N CYS A 7 -14.11 -2.68 11.11
CA CYS A 7 -14.95 -3.78 11.60
C CYS A 7 -15.74 -4.55 10.51
N LYS A 8 -15.61 -4.18 9.22
CA LYS A 8 -16.37 -4.84 8.14
C LYS A 8 -15.55 -5.74 7.23
N SER A 9 -14.23 -5.61 7.21
CA SER A 9 -13.39 -6.45 6.35
C SER A 9 -13.17 -7.83 6.98
N ARG A 10 -13.14 -8.85 6.12
CA ARG A 10 -12.86 -10.26 6.51
C ARG A 10 -11.41 -10.67 6.28
N SER A 11 -10.59 -9.83 5.63
CA SER A 11 -9.19 -10.12 5.33
C SER A 11 -8.33 -8.88 5.52
N SER A 12 -7.13 -9.05 6.09
CA SER A 12 -6.20 -7.93 6.26
C SER A 12 -5.66 -7.35 4.95
N GLU A 13 -5.79 -8.10 3.86
CA GLU A 13 -5.45 -7.69 2.49
C GLU A 13 -6.41 -6.62 1.94
N GLU A 14 -7.57 -6.39 2.57
CA GLU A 14 -8.50 -5.34 2.16
C GLU A 14 -8.32 -4.02 2.91
N PHE A 15 -7.37 -3.95 3.85
CA PHE A 15 -7.11 -2.71 4.59
C PHE A 15 -6.33 -1.73 3.72
N ILE A 16 -6.94 -0.56 3.50
CA ILE A 16 -6.26 0.59 2.91
C ILE A 16 -5.85 1.51 4.05
N GLU A 17 -4.55 1.58 4.31
CA GLU A 17 -3.94 2.39 5.36
C GLU A 17 -3.76 3.86 4.93
N TRP A 18 -3.85 4.79 5.88
CA TRP A 18 -3.29 6.12 5.69
C TRP A 18 -1.83 6.12 6.14
N ILE A 19 -0.91 6.22 5.19
CA ILE A 19 0.53 6.07 5.44
C ILE A 19 1.17 7.46 5.54
N PRO A 20 1.81 7.81 6.67
CA PRO A 20 2.56 9.06 6.77
C PRO A 20 3.68 9.14 5.72
N TYR A 21 3.79 10.27 5.03
CA TYR A 21 4.73 10.45 3.92
C TYR A 21 6.21 10.30 4.35
N ASP A 22 6.52 10.63 5.59
CA ASP A 22 7.85 10.53 6.18
C ASP A 22 8.31 9.07 6.44
N GLU A 23 7.42 8.10 6.27
CA GLU A 23 7.76 6.67 6.30
C GLU A 23 8.40 6.15 5.00
N PHE A 24 8.44 6.97 3.95
CA PHE A 24 9.11 6.62 2.69
C PHE A 24 10.54 7.14 2.65
N LYS A 25 11.48 6.26 2.28
CA LYS A 25 12.89 6.57 2.05
C LYS A 25 13.29 6.14 0.65
N ASP A 26 14.42 6.69 0.19
CA ASP A 26 15.04 6.34 -1.09
C ASP A 26 14.02 6.36 -2.24
N ILE A 27 13.28 7.46 -2.35
CA ILE A 27 12.28 7.65 -3.41
C ILE A 27 13.03 7.82 -4.74
N ILE A 28 12.81 6.89 -5.66
CA ILE A 28 13.43 6.83 -6.98
C ILE A 28 12.34 7.03 -8.04
N HIS A 29 12.56 7.98 -8.95
CA HIS A 29 11.68 8.23 -10.09
C HIS A 29 11.79 7.12 -11.13
N ILE A 30 10.64 6.58 -11.55
CA ILE A 30 10.55 5.50 -12.55
C ILE A 30 9.92 6.03 -13.84
N ALA A 31 8.82 6.76 -13.71
CA ALA A 31 8.09 7.40 -14.80
C ALA A 31 7.32 8.62 -14.26
N ASP A 32 6.71 9.41 -15.15
CA ASP A 32 6.10 10.70 -14.83
C ASP A 32 5.18 10.69 -13.59
N ASP A 33 4.38 9.64 -13.42
CA ASP A 33 3.46 9.47 -12.28
C ASP A 33 3.88 8.34 -11.33
N LYS A 34 5.01 7.67 -11.56
CA LYS A 34 5.42 6.45 -10.86
C LYS A 34 6.79 6.57 -10.22
N ASN A 35 6.86 6.28 -8.93
CA ASN A 35 8.11 6.18 -8.17
C ASN A 35 8.20 4.82 -7.47
N SER A 36 9.41 4.42 -7.07
CA SER A 36 9.59 3.39 -6.03
C SER A 36 10.16 3.99 -4.77
N ALA A 37 9.86 3.38 -3.62
CA ALA A 37 10.42 3.80 -2.34
C ALA A 37 10.63 2.60 -1.41
N ILE A 38 11.43 2.80 -0.37
CA ILE A 38 11.49 1.93 0.80
C ILE A 38 10.50 2.44 1.85
N TRP A 39 9.51 1.62 2.19
CA TRP A 39 8.57 1.87 3.27
C TRP A 39 9.10 1.26 4.58
N LEU A 40 9.39 2.12 5.56
CA LEU A 40 10.11 1.72 6.77
C LEU A 40 9.31 0.80 7.70
N ASN A 41 8.03 1.12 7.92
CA ASN A 41 7.22 0.47 8.95
C ASN A 41 6.51 -0.79 8.47
N GLY A 42 6.40 -0.98 7.15
CA GLY A 42 5.68 -2.11 6.55
C GLY A 42 4.17 -2.03 6.76
N TYR A 43 3.46 -3.02 6.23
CA TYR A 43 2.00 -3.01 6.18
C TYR A 43 1.36 -3.64 7.41
N ILE A 44 0.16 -3.16 7.76
CA ILE A 44 -0.70 -3.75 8.80
C ILE A 44 -1.16 -5.14 8.35
N CYS A 45 -1.01 -6.14 9.21
CA CYS A 45 -1.45 -7.50 8.92
C CYS A 45 -2.58 -8.01 9.81
N ASP A 46 -2.73 -7.51 11.04
CA ASP A 46 -3.82 -7.87 11.95
C ASP A 46 -3.91 -6.92 13.15
N TRP A 47 -5.06 -6.94 13.84
CA TRP A 47 -5.28 -6.23 15.10
C TRP A 47 -4.91 -7.12 16.30
N ASN A 48 -4.02 -6.64 17.16
CA ASN A 48 -3.70 -7.31 18.41
C ASN A 48 -4.55 -6.75 19.54
N SER A 49 -5.58 -7.50 19.94
CA SER A 49 -6.50 -7.12 21.03
C SER A 49 -5.84 -7.09 22.41
N ASN A 50 -4.75 -7.84 22.63
CA ASN A 50 -4.06 -7.87 23.92
C ASN A 50 -3.25 -6.60 24.16
N ASN A 51 -2.62 -6.07 23.11
CA ASN A 51 -1.78 -4.88 23.18
C ASN A 51 -2.47 -3.61 22.66
N LEU A 52 -3.72 -3.72 22.21
CA LEU A 52 -4.51 -2.65 21.59
C LEU A 52 -3.75 -1.90 20.48
N ASN A 53 -3.04 -2.66 19.65
CA ASN A 53 -2.20 -2.11 18.59
C ASN A 53 -2.27 -2.96 17.31
N TRP A 54 -1.90 -2.35 16.18
CA TRP A 54 -1.79 -3.05 14.90
C TRP A 54 -0.46 -3.78 14.79
N ASN A 55 -0.52 -5.07 14.46
CA ASN A 55 0.65 -5.83 14.06
C ASN A 55 1.04 -5.44 12.63
N ARG A 56 2.35 -5.26 12.40
CA ARG A 56 2.91 -4.94 11.08
C ARG A 56 3.87 -6.02 10.61
N LYS A 57 3.94 -6.23 9.30
CA LYS A 57 4.87 -7.15 8.65
C LYS A 57 5.76 -6.42 7.65
N ILE A 58 6.94 -7.00 7.44
CA ILE A 58 7.96 -6.59 6.46
C ILE A 58 8.41 -5.13 6.62
N LYS A 59 9.44 -4.90 7.44
CA LYS A 59 10.09 -3.59 7.55
C LYS A 59 11.02 -3.34 6.36
N ASN A 60 11.24 -2.06 6.03
CA ASN A 60 12.08 -1.64 4.91
C ASN A 60 11.64 -2.31 3.60
N PHE A 61 10.34 -2.31 3.36
CA PHE A 61 9.73 -2.99 2.22
C PHE A 61 9.74 -2.10 0.99
N LYS A 62 10.13 -2.65 -0.17
CA LYS A 62 10.11 -1.89 -1.43
C LYS A 62 8.70 -1.83 -1.99
N VAL A 63 8.22 -0.62 -2.27
CA VAL A 63 6.86 -0.35 -2.78
C VAL A 63 6.91 0.51 -4.03
N MET A 64 5.82 0.46 -4.80
CA MET A 64 5.52 1.40 -5.88
C MET A 64 4.57 2.48 -5.38
N LEU A 65 4.81 3.70 -5.86
CA LEU A 65 4.07 4.91 -5.55
C LEU A 65 3.50 5.46 -6.85
N ILE A 66 2.17 5.61 -6.95
CA ILE A 66 1.53 6.37 -8.03
C ILE A 66 1.07 7.72 -7.49
N ASN A 67 1.59 8.78 -8.09
CA ASN A 67 1.30 10.16 -7.74
C ASN A 67 0.12 10.67 -8.57
N SER A 68 -0.84 11.32 -7.93
CA SER A 68 -1.96 11.97 -8.62
C SER A 68 -2.45 13.20 -7.85
N GLU A 69 -2.68 14.30 -8.57
CA GLU A 69 -3.40 15.46 -8.05
C GLU A 69 -4.91 15.20 -7.93
N ASP A 70 -5.41 14.24 -8.70
CA ASP A 70 -6.81 13.88 -8.78
C ASP A 70 -7.13 12.63 -7.93
N LEU A 71 -8.02 12.79 -6.95
CA LEU A 71 -8.53 11.69 -6.13
C LEU A 71 -9.42 10.72 -6.92
N ASP A 72 -10.11 11.19 -7.96
CA ASP A 72 -10.93 10.31 -8.81
C ASP A 72 -10.03 9.36 -9.62
N HIS A 73 -8.86 9.82 -10.04
CA HIS A 73 -7.85 8.97 -10.66
C HIS A 73 -7.35 7.89 -9.70
N ILE A 74 -7.00 8.25 -8.45
CA ILE A 74 -6.62 7.29 -7.40
C ILE A 74 -7.75 6.27 -7.18
N TYR A 75 -9.00 6.73 -7.10
CA TYR A 75 -10.15 5.87 -6.90
C TYR A 75 -10.40 4.90 -8.06
N LYS A 76 -10.18 5.34 -9.30
CA LYS A 76 -10.25 4.46 -10.48
C LYS A 76 -9.17 3.37 -10.43
N ILE A 77 -7.94 3.73 -10.08
CA ILE A 77 -6.83 2.76 -9.93
C ILE A 77 -7.15 1.78 -8.80
N LEU A 78 -7.61 2.25 -7.64
CA LEU A 78 -8.04 1.39 -6.53
C LEU A 78 -9.08 0.36 -6.96
N LYS A 79 -10.10 0.79 -7.72
CA LYS A 79 -11.17 -0.09 -8.22
C LYS A 79 -10.67 -1.12 -9.24
N ALA A 80 -9.78 -0.71 -10.15
CA ALA A 80 -9.25 -1.59 -11.19
C ALA A 80 -8.16 -2.54 -10.65
N GLY A 81 -7.30 -2.03 -9.77
CA GLY A 81 -6.07 -2.66 -9.31
C GLY A 81 -6.22 -3.62 -8.14
N LYS A 82 -7.33 -3.57 -7.37
CA LYS A 82 -7.56 -4.46 -6.20
C LYS A 82 -7.42 -5.96 -6.53
N TYR A 83 -7.63 -6.35 -7.79
CA TYR A 83 -7.56 -7.75 -8.24
C TYR A 83 -6.20 -8.15 -8.85
N VAL A 84 -5.29 -7.19 -9.03
CA VAL A 84 -4.02 -7.40 -9.75
C VAL A 84 -2.83 -7.16 -8.83
N TYR A 85 -2.93 -6.19 -7.91
CA TYR A 85 -1.86 -5.79 -7.01
C TYR A 85 -2.37 -5.70 -5.58
N GLN A 86 -1.53 -6.08 -4.61
CA GLN A 86 -1.80 -5.74 -3.22
C GLN A 86 -1.65 -4.23 -3.05
N ILE A 87 -2.74 -3.58 -2.67
CA ILE A 87 -2.78 -2.16 -2.33
C ILE A 87 -2.65 -2.05 -0.82
N TYR A 88 -1.70 -1.23 -0.37
CA TYR A 88 -1.43 -1.06 1.05
C TYR A 88 -2.10 0.18 1.62
N GLY A 89 -2.17 1.26 0.85
CA GLY A 89 -2.62 2.51 1.41
C GLY A 89 -2.52 3.71 0.49
N ILE A 90 -2.86 4.84 1.09
CA ILE A 90 -2.80 6.16 0.49
C ILE A 90 -1.91 7.03 1.38
N SER A 91 -1.07 7.85 0.76
CA SER A 91 -0.33 8.91 1.41
C SER A 91 -0.63 10.26 0.74
N LYS A 92 -0.11 11.33 1.34
CA LYS A 92 -0.16 12.67 0.78
C LYS A 92 1.14 13.38 1.09
N ASP A 93 1.82 13.84 0.05
CA ASP A 93 3.03 14.65 0.22
C ASP A 93 2.64 15.99 0.87
N PRO A 94 3.20 16.33 2.04
CA PRO A 94 2.88 17.58 2.74
C PRO A 94 3.34 18.84 1.99
N THR A 95 4.29 18.71 1.05
CA THR A 95 4.84 19.82 0.28
C THR A 95 4.02 20.06 -0.98
N SER A 96 3.95 19.07 -1.87
CA SER A 96 3.25 19.19 -3.15
C SER A 96 1.74 19.03 -3.04
N HIS A 97 1.23 18.50 -1.92
CA HIS A 97 -0.16 18.16 -1.70
C HIS A 97 -0.71 17.09 -2.66
N ILE A 98 0.17 16.41 -3.40
CA ILE A 98 -0.15 15.30 -4.30
C ILE A 98 -0.54 14.06 -3.48
N TYR A 99 -1.58 13.37 -3.92
CA TYR A 99 -1.97 12.08 -3.37
C TYR A 99 -1.12 10.96 -3.94
N ILE A 100 -0.82 9.98 -3.10
CA ILE A 100 0.07 8.88 -3.45
C ILE A 100 -0.63 7.57 -3.14
N LEU A 101 -0.78 6.70 -4.14
CA LEU A 101 -1.23 5.34 -3.96
C LEU A 101 -0.04 4.41 -3.75
N VAL A 102 -0.11 3.53 -2.74
CA VAL A 102 0.98 2.63 -2.35
C VAL A 102 0.57 1.18 -2.60
N PHE A 103 1.37 0.46 -3.39
CA PHE A 103 1.11 -0.94 -3.75
C PHE A 103 2.42 -1.71 -3.97
N ASP A 104 2.30 -3.02 -4.12
CA ASP A 104 3.44 -3.90 -4.34
C ASP A 104 4.32 -3.48 -5.52
N ASP A 105 5.64 -3.73 -5.38
CA ASP A 105 6.55 -3.75 -6.51
C ASP A 105 6.18 -4.91 -7.45
N GLU A 106 6.08 -4.65 -8.76
CA GLU A 106 5.77 -5.64 -9.80
C GLU A 106 6.71 -6.86 -9.76
N GLY A 107 7.97 -6.66 -9.33
CA GLY A 107 8.93 -7.74 -9.14
C GLY A 107 8.61 -8.72 -8.00
N TYR A 108 7.84 -8.29 -7.00
CA TYR A 108 7.41 -9.16 -5.89
C TYR A 108 6.22 -10.04 -6.29
N ASN A 109 5.31 -9.51 -7.12
CA ASN A 109 4.13 -10.24 -7.59
C ASN A 109 4.46 -11.43 -8.49
N GLN A 110 5.59 -11.41 -9.22
CA GLN A 110 6.03 -12.60 -9.96
C GLN A 110 6.31 -13.79 -9.04
N ASN A 111 6.82 -13.57 -7.82
CA ASN A 111 7.08 -14.64 -6.86
C ASN A 111 5.80 -15.18 -6.22
N LEU A 112 4.79 -14.32 -6.00
CA LEU A 112 3.50 -14.74 -5.46
C LEU A 112 2.66 -15.50 -6.51
N PHE A 113 2.66 -15.05 -7.78
CA PHE A 113 1.98 -15.75 -8.88
C PHE A 113 2.58 -17.14 -9.15
N VAL A 114 3.92 -17.25 -9.07
CA VAL A 114 4.62 -18.54 -9.19
C VAL A 114 4.29 -19.46 -8.01
N SER A 115 4.19 -18.94 -6.78
CA SER A 115 3.81 -19.75 -5.63
C SER A 115 2.37 -20.31 -5.72
N TRP A 116 1.40 -19.52 -6.18
CA TRP A 116 0.01 -19.97 -6.38
C TRP A 116 -0.14 -21.05 -7.46
N THR A 117 0.72 -21.03 -8.48
CA THR A 117 0.70 -22.00 -9.59
C THR A 117 1.37 -23.32 -9.22
N ILE A 118 2.26 -23.33 -8.23
CA ILE A 118 3.00 -24.53 -7.78
C ILE A 118 2.22 -25.32 -6.71
N PHE A 119 1.27 -24.70 -6.01
CA PHE A 119 0.49 -25.33 -4.93
C PHE A 119 -0.98 -25.64 -5.28
N ASN A 120 -1.35 -25.66 -6.56
CA ASN A 120 -2.65 -26.20 -7.04
C ASN A 120 -2.46 -27.23 -8.16
#